data_AF-A0AAD1YV09-F1
#
_entry.id   AF-A0AAD1YV09-F1
#
_cell.length_a   1.000
_cell.length_b   1.000
_cell.length_c   1.000
_cell.angle_alpha   90.00
_cell.angle_beta   90.00
_cell.angle_gamma   90.00
#
_symmetry.space_group_name_H-M   'P 1'
#
loop_
_entity.id
_entity.type
_entity.pdbx_description
1 polymer ?
#
loop_
_entity_poly.entity_id
_entity_poly.type
_entity_poly.pdbx_seq_one_letter_code
_entity_poly.pdbx_strand_id
1 'polypeptide(L)'
;MEKGGSLSSWEIFLRELRKRFRASIYDDPLGRITKLTQIGKVYQYRAEFEWLMTRITCVSESMFLNFFVWGLKLEIRREILMAHPQDLADAMARAQLFEDRNEDLMGASEGRWLPDFGTSK
;
A
#
# COMPACT_ATOMS: atom_id res chain seq x y z
N MET A 1 -21.04 20.32 47.92
CA MET A 1 -19.59 20.30 47.66
C MET A 1 -19.31 19.22 46.64
N GLU A 2 -19.34 19.58 45.36
CA GLU A 2 -19.05 18.66 44.27
C GLU A 2 -17.55 18.37 44.26
N LYS A 3 -17.18 17.11 44.51
CA LYS A 3 -15.80 16.65 44.40
C LYS A 3 -15.45 16.59 42.92
N GLY A 4 -14.73 17.61 42.44
CA GLY A 4 -14.02 17.55 41.16
C GLY A 4 -13.08 16.36 41.19
N GLY A 5 -13.45 15.28 40.49
CA GLY A 5 -12.63 14.09 40.33
C GLY A 5 -11.32 14.48 39.66
N SER A 6 -10.28 14.60 40.49
CA SER A 6 -8.92 14.89 40.06
C SER A 6 -8.48 13.85 39.03
N LEU A 7 -8.28 14.29 37.79
CA LEU A 7 -7.45 13.58 36.81
C LEU A 7 -6.01 13.68 37.33
N SER A 8 -5.66 12.81 38.28
CA SER A 8 -4.52 12.97 39.18
C SER A 8 -3.13 12.78 38.54
N SER A 9 -3.06 12.64 37.22
CA SER A 9 -1.84 12.89 36.46
C SER A 9 -2.15 13.19 34.99
N TRP A 10 -1.28 13.96 34.34
CA TRP A 10 -1.31 14.19 32.89
C TRP A 10 -1.37 12.87 32.09
N GLU A 11 -0.72 11.81 32.59
CA GLU A 11 -0.75 10.47 31.99
C GLU A 11 -2.14 9.82 32.07
N ILE A 12 -2.84 9.97 33.20
CA ILE A 12 -4.22 9.48 33.36
C ILE A 12 -5.14 10.25 32.41
N PHE A 13 -4.99 11.58 32.34
CA PHE A 13 -5.74 12.40 31.39
C PHE A 13 -5.48 11.97 29.94
N LEU A 14 -4.22 11.83 29.51
CA LEU A 14 -3.88 11.35 28.17
C LEU A 14 -4.38 9.93 27.89
N ARG A 15 -4.39 9.05 28.89
CA ARG A 15 -4.95 7.69 28.77
C ARG A 15 -6.46 7.73 28.56
N GLU A 16 -7.18 8.51 29.36
CA GLU A 16 -8.64 8.63 29.23
C GLU A 16 -9.03 9.41 27.96
N LEU A 17 -8.23 10.41 27.56
CA LEU A 17 -8.37 11.12 26.28
C LEU A 17 -8.15 10.15 25.10
N ARG A 18 -7.07 9.35 25.14
CA ARG A 18 -6.83 8.28 24.15
C ARG A 18 -7.94 7.25 24.17
N LYS A 19 -8.53 6.87 25.30
CA LYS A 19 -9.67 5.93 25.29
C LYS A 19 -10.92 6.56 24.67
N ARG A 20 -11.20 7.82 24.99
CA ARG A 20 -12.42 8.51 24.57
C ARG A 20 -12.39 9.00 23.11
N PHE A 21 -11.20 9.29 22.60
CA PHE A 21 -10.97 9.83 21.25
C PHE A 21 -10.03 8.98 20.41
N ARG A 22 -9.64 7.77 20.86
CA ARG A 22 -9.00 6.80 19.97
C ARG A 22 -9.92 6.63 18.79
N ALA A 23 -9.30 6.60 17.63
CA ALA A 23 -9.98 6.30 16.41
C ALA A 23 -10.84 5.05 16.63
N SER A 24 -12.06 5.13 16.11
CA SER A 24 -13.10 4.10 16.11
C SER A 24 -12.56 2.68 16.26
N ILE A 25 -13.28 1.76 16.92
CA ILE A 25 -12.95 0.32 16.90
C ILE A 25 -12.73 -0.27 15.48
N TYR A 26 -13.15 0.49 14.45
CA TYR A 26 -12.97 0.19 13.03
C TYR A 26 -11.69 0.79 12.40
N ASP A 27 -10.94 1.61 13.12
CA ASP A 27 -9.71 2.21 12.65
C ASP A 27 -8.50 1.41 13.14
N ASP A 28 -8.16 0.38 12.36
CA ASP A 28 -6.98 -0.47 12.53
C ASP A 28 -6.05 -0.31 11.32
N PRO A 29 -5.19 0.73 11.29
CA PRO A 29 -4.26 0.93 10.18
C PRO A 29 -3.34 -0.26 9.95
N LEU A 30 -2.93 -0.95 11.01
CA LEU A 30 -2.05 -2.12 10.93
C LEU A 30 -2.78 -3.32 10.32
N GLY A 31 -3.99 -3.64 10.77
CA GLY A 31 -4.80 -4.69 10.16
C GLY A 31 -5.20 -4.37 8.73
N ARG A 32 -5.37 -3.08 8.39
CA ARG A 32 -5.62 -2.65 7.01
C ARG A 32 -4.38 -2.82 6.13
N ILE A 33 -3.21 -2.36 6.55
CA ILE A 33 -2.00 -2.42 5.71
C ILE A 33 -1.55 -3.86 5.47
N THR A 34 -1.71 -4.75 6.46
CA THR A 34 -1.36 -6.18 6.33
C THR A 34 -2.28 -6.96 5.38
N LYS A 35 -3.49 -6.45 5.16
CA LYS A 35 -4.47 -7.04 4.22
C LYS A 35 -4.57 -6.28 2.91
N LEU A 36 -3.82 -5.18 2.76
CA LEU A 36 -3.90 -4.35 1.58
C LEU A 36 -3.31 -5.11 0.38
N THR A 37 -4.12 -5.27 -0.66
CA THR A 37 -3.72 -5.91 -1.91
C THR A 37 -3.93 -4.97 -3.09
N GLN A 38 -3.05 -5.08 -4.09
CA GLN A 38 -3.15 -4.34 -5.32
C GLN A 38 -4.32 -4.87 -6.16
N ILE A 39 -5.35 -4.04 -6.35
CA ILE A 39 -6.48 -4.34 -7.24
C ILE A 39 -6.28 -3.64 -8.61
N GLY A 40 -5.95 -2.35 -8.57
CA GLY A 40 -5.74 -1.51 -9.74
C GLY A 40 -4.27 -1.39 -10.14
N LYS A 41 -3.87 -0.15 -10.42
CA LYS A 41 -2.50 0.23 -10.79
C LYS A 41 -1.59 0.28 -9.57
N VAL A 42 -0.29 0.09 -9.77
CA VAL A 42 0.73 0.16 -8.72
C VAL A 42 0.70 1.50 -8.00
N TYR A 43 0.56 2.62 -8.72
CA TYR A 43 0.53 3.95 -8.09
C TYR A 43 -0.63 4.12 -7.09
N GLN A 44 -1.80 3.52 -7.37
CA GLN A 44 -2.96 3.59 -6.47
C GLN A 44 -2.73 2.78 -5.20
N TYR A 45 -2.22 1.57 -5.37
CA TYR A 45 -1.84 0.69 -4.27
C TYR A 45 -0.76 1.35 -3.38
N ARG A 46 0.27 1.91 -4.00
CA ARG A 46 1.34 2.64 -3.32
C ARG A 46 0.80 3.82 -2.50
N ALA A 47 -0.06 4.65 -3.09
CA ALA A 47 -0.64 5.79 -2.39
C ALA A 47 -1.44 5.39 -1.14
N GLU A 48 -2.24 4.32 -1.23
CA GLU A 48 -2.97 3.80 -0.07
C GLU A 48 -2.02 3.20 0.99
N PHE A 49 -0.97 2.49 0.54
CA PHE A 49 0.04 1.91 1.42
C PHE A 49 0.80 2.99 2.20
N GLU A 50 1.29 4.02 1.51
CA GLU A 50 1.98 5.17 2.11
C GLU A 50 1.05 5.91 3.10
N TRP A 51 -0.22 6.12 2.72
CA TRP A 51 -1.20 6.75 3.62
C TRP A 51 -1.40 5.94 4.91
N LEU A 52 -1.51 4.60 4.83
CA LEU A 52 -1.60 3.74 6.01
C LEU A 52 -0.32 3.74 6.85
N MET A 53 0.85 3.73 6.22
CA MET A 53 2.15 3.79 6.90
C MET A 53 2.28 5.02 7.80
N THR A 54 1.84 6.20 7.35
CA THR A 54 1.92 7.43 8.17
C THR A 54 1.19 7.33 9.51
N ARG A 55 0.29 6.35 9.65
CA ARG A 55 -0.58 6.16 10.83
C ARG A 55 -0.08 5.04 11.76
N ILE A 56 1.05 4.40 11.43
CA ILE A 56 1.61 3.26 12.16
C ILE A 56 3.01 3.63 12.66
N THR A 57 3.22 3.58 13.98
CA THR A 57 4.48 4.04 14.60
C THR A 57 5.36 2.92 15.15
N CYS A 58 4.91 1.66 15.14
CA CYS A 58 5.54 0.54 15.85
C CYS A 58 5.95 -0.64 14.93
N VAL A 59 6.12 -0.39 13.64
CA VAL A 59 6.45 -1.40 12.63
C VAL A 59 7.78 -1.04 11.98
N SER A 60 8.66 -2.03 11.78
CA SER A 60 9.94 -1.83 11.12
C SER A 60 9.78 -1.64 9.61
N GLU A 61 10.71 -0.93 8.99
CA GLU A 61 10.76 -0.78 7.53
C GLU A 61 10.83 -2.12 6.80
N SER A 62 11.59 -3.09 7.32
CA SER A 62 11.66 -4.45 6.78
C SER A 62 10.29 -5.17 6.78
N MET A 63 9.43 -4.86 7.75
CA MET A 63 8.10 -5.43 7.82
C MET A 63 7.15 -4.72 6.84
N PHE A 64 7.27 -3.40 6.68
CA PHE A 64 6.57 -2.68 5.60
C PHE A 64 6.98 -3.16 4.21
N LEU A 65 8.27 -3.40 3.97
CA LEU A 65 8.75 -4.00 2.74
C LEU A 65 8.05 -5.34 2.47
N ASN A 66 7.98 -6.22 3.46
CA ASN A 66 7.27 -7.49 3.33
C ASN A 66 5.77 -7.27 3.01
N PHE A 67 5.07 -6.44 3.77
CA PHE A 67 3.64 -6.17 3.51
C PHE A 67 3.41 -5.62 2.10
N PHE A 68 4.28 -4.71 1.65
CA PHE A 68 4.21 -4.14 0.30
C PHE A 68 4.39 -5.22 -0.76
N VAL A 69 5.47 -5.99 -0.71
CA VAL A 69 5.78 -7.03 -1.71
C VAL A 69 4.68 -8.10 -1.76
N TRP A 70 4.16 -8.52 -0.61
CA TRP A 70 3.13 -9.57 -0.55
C TRP A 70 1.74 -9.08 -0.95
N GLY A 71 1.47 -7.78 -0.84
CA GLY A 71 0.23 -7.15 -1.30
C GLY A 71 0.17 -6.87 -2.80
N LEU A 72 1.31 -6.88 -3.51
CA LEU A 72 1.33 -6.73 -4.97
C LEU A 72 0.62 -7.88 -5.70
N LYS A 73 0.13 -7.61 -6.92
CA LYS A 73 -0.38 -8.64 -7.82
C LYS A 73 0.70 -9.69 -8.10
N LEU A 74 0.27 -10.92 -8.36
CA LEU A 74 1.17 -12.08 -8.45
C LEU A 74 2.28 -11.89 -9.49
N GLU A 75 1.93 -11.35 -10.65
CA GLU A 75 2.82 -11.07 -11.77
C GLU A 75 3.91 -10.07 -11.42
N ILE A 76 3.56 -8.98 -10.71
CA ILE A 76 4.51 -7.96 -10.27
C ILE A 76 5.35 -8.51 -9.11
N ARG A 77 4.69 -9.12 -8.12
CA ARG A 77 5.33 -9.69 -6.93
C ARG A 77 6.46 -10.66 -7.29
N ARG A 78 6.25 -11.53 -8.28
CA ARG A 78 7.29 -12.48 -8.73
C ARG A 78 8.53 -11.75 -9.25
N GLU A 79 8.35 -10.72 -10.06
CA GLU A 79 9.47 -9.91 -10.55
C GLU A 79 10.23 -9.25 -9.40
N ILE A 80 9.50 -8.62 -8.47
CA ILE A 80 10.13 -7.94 -7.34
C ILE A 80 10.91 -8.92 -6.46
N LEU A 81 10.37 -10.11 -6.20
CA LEU A 81 11.10 -11.15 -5.45
C LEU A 81 12.39 -11.59 -6.16
N MET A 82 12.39 -11.69 -7.50
CA MET A 82 13.59 -12.00 -8.28
C MET A 82 14.60 -10.85 -8.29
N ALA A 83 14.11 -9.61 -8.26
CA ALA A 83 14.95 -8.41 -8.26
C ALA A 83 15.64 -8.12 -6.92
N HIS A 84 15.23 -8.80 -5.84
CA HIS A 84 15.79 -8.65 -4.49
C HIS A 84 15.90 -7.17 -4.04
N PRO A 85 14.76 -6.49 -3.81
CA PRO A 85 14.75 -5.08 -3.43
C PRO A 85 15.49 -4.88 -2.10
N GLN A 86 16.26 -3.80 -2.02
CA GLN A 86 17.07 -3.50 -0.84
C GLN A 86 16.25 -2.89 0.30
N ASP A 87 15.27 -2.06 -0.05
CA ASP A 87 14.40 -1.35 0.86
C ASP A 87 13.00 -1.15 0.25
N LEU A 88 12.11 -0.51 1.01
CA LEU A 88 10.74 -0.26 0.58
C LEU A 88 10.66 0.66 -0.65
N ALA A 89 11.50 1.69 -0.72
CA ALA A 89 11.49 2.65 -1.81
C ALA A 89 11.93 2.00 -3.13
N ASP A 90 12.97 1.15 -3.08
CA ASP A 90 13.44 0.34 -4.19
C ASP A 90 12.34 -0.63 -4.68
N ALA A 91 11.65 -1.31 -3.76
CA ALA A 91 10.52 -2.17 -4.11
C ALA A 91 9.39 -1.39 -4.81
N MET A 92 9.03 -0.21 -4.31
CA MET A 92 8.01 0.65 -4.91
C MET A 92 8.39 1.12 -6.32
N ALA A 93 9.63 1.58 -6.51
CA ALA A 93 10.13 2.04 -7.80
C ALA A 93 10.15 0.91 -8.84
N ARG A 94 10.64 -0.27 -8.46
CA ARG A 94 10.68 -1.45 -9.33
C ARG A 94 9.28 -1.94 -9.70
N ALA A 95 8.34 -1.92 -8.76
CA ALA A 95 6.96 -2.32 -9.03
C ALA A 95 6.32 -1.43 -10.09
N GLN A 96 6.54 -0.11 -9.99
CA GLN A 96 6.03 0.84 -10.98
C GLN A 96 6.67 0.61 -12.35
N LEU A 97 8.00 0.51 -12.41
CA LEU A 97 8.73 0.29 -13.67
C LEU A 97 8.30 -1.02 -14.36
N PHE A 98 8.03 -2.07 -13.60
CA PHE A 98 7.54 -3.33 -14.15
C PHE A 98 6.14 -3.21 -14.75
N GLU A 99 5.22 -2.50 -14.07
CA GLU A 99 3.88 -2.25 -14.59
C GLU A 99 3.95 -1.42 -15.88
N ASP A 100 4.71 -0.33 -15.89
CA ASP A 100 4.89 0.54 -17.06
C ASP A 100 5.46 -0.25 -18.25
N ARG A 101 6.50 -1.06 -18.03
CA ARG A 101 7.10 -1.91 -19.06
C ARG A 101 6.08 -2.90 -19.65
N ASN A 102 5.24 -3.50 -18.82
CA ASN A 102 4.24 -4.45 -19.30
C ASN A 102 3.14 -3.75 -20.10
N GLU A 103 2.75 -2.54 -19.71
CA GLU A 103 1.75 -1.74 -20.45
C GLU A 103 2.27 -1.34 -21.84
N ASP A 104 3.53 -0.93 -21.93
CA ASP A 104 4.19 -0.61 -23.21
C ASP A 104 4.22 -1.83 -24.15
N LEU A 105 4.54 -3.01 -23.62
CA LEU A 105 4.57 -4.26 -24.38
C LEU A 105 3.16 -4.69 -24.84
N MET A 106 2.14 -4.53 -23.99
CA MET A 106 0.76 -4.84 -24.34
C MET A 106 0.24 -3.89 -25.43
N GLY A 107 0.46 -2.57 -25.29
CA GLY A 107 0.09 -1.59 -26.31
C GLY A 107 0.81 -1.82 -27.65
N ALA A 108 2.07 -2.25 -27.63
CA ALA A 108 2.82 -2.61 -28.83
C ALA A 108 2.30 -3.88 -29.53
N SER A 109 1.62 -4.78 -28.80
CA SER A 109 1.05 -6.02 -29.33
C SER A 109 -0.34 -5.82 -29.93
N GLU A 110 -1.19 -4.96 -29.34
CA GLU A 110 -2.49 -4.58 -29.90
C GLU A 110 -2.34 -3.77 -31.20
N GLY A 111 -1.32 -2.91 -31.30
CA GLY A 111 -1.07 -2.09 -32.49
C GLY A 111 -0.48 -2.83 -33.70
N ARG A 112 -0.12 -4.12 -33.58
CA ARG A 112 0.63 -4.87 -34.60
C ARG A 112 -0.20 -5.90 -35.38
N TRP A 113 -1.45 -6.17 -34.97
CA TRP A 113 -2.29 -7.20 -35.59
C TRP A 113 -3.66 -6.65 -36.04
N LEU A 114 -3.66 -5.84 -37.09
CA LEU A 114 -4.76 -5.79 -38.04
C LEU A 114 -4.15 -5.85 -39.45
N PRO A 115 -4.10 -7.03 -40.10
CA PRO A 115 -3.90 -7.07 -41.53
C PRO A 115 -5.08 -6.33 -42.16
N ASP A 116 -4.80 -5.28 -42.93
CA ASP A 116 -5.75 -4.68 -43.86
C ASP A 116 -6.12 -5.76 -44.88
N PHE A 117 -7.13 -6.56 -44.57
CA PHE A 117 -7.83 -7.36 -45.56
C PHE A 117 -8.69 -6.40 -46.39
N GLY A 118 -8.00 -5.58 -47.19
CA GLY A 118 -8.58 -4.79 -48.26
C GLY A 118 -9.35 -5.75 -49.16
N THR A 119 -10.66 -5.65 -49.10
CA THR A 119 -11.58 -6.40 -49.93
C THR A 119 -11.37 -5.98 -51.38
N SER A 120 -10.93 -6.94 -52.21
CA SER A 120 -10.92 -6.81 -53.66
C SER A 120 -12.25 -6.29 -54.19
N LYS A 121 -12.17 -5.26 -55.04
CA LYS A 121 -13.08 -5.07 -56.17
C LYS A 121 -12.31 -4.56 -57.36
#